data_AF-I0WI79-F1
#
_entry.id   AF-I0WI79-F1
#
_cell.length_a   1.000
_cell.length_b   1.000
_cell.length_c   1.000
_cell.angle_alpha   90.00
_cell.angle_beta   90.00
_cell.angle_gamma   90.00
#
_symmetry.space_group_name_H-M   'P 1'
#
loop_
_entity.id
_entity.type
_entity.pdbx_description
1 polymer ?
#
loop_
_entity_poly.entity_id
_entity_poly.type
_entity_poly.pdbx_seq_one_letter_code
_entity_poly.pdbx_strand_id
1 'polypeptide(L)'
;MKRSQNILLALIIGTLTAWSQKPFELEVYKNTPVNFSNEGSIEGVYRLQSGRLLIKKVTAPNFKKGTDVRIDVTVRSNGDPWDKSGSAFVISNTDLINVLTVAQGLKSFPMNSGIEGDYLGIRTTENYQPAVELMRFMTPFGVGFFSDEVKNPRMRYNRPVYVPKWEEEVSWSQDISQLESLVTGTFYVGVWIDTWTAEGYTVDVSLHYSGRARKQEKVIAILNTVYYANGQKIPDVFAKSTVESSFVLPKDAKNVKLHYISTGHGGHSGGDEFIQLRNTAKIDGNKVIDFIPWRDDCASFRRFNPSSGVWTRKDTAFAYTKERVREYKPIEERLASSDLSRSNWCPGSQVFPEVVSLGDLKKGKHLLEVQIPATSNTGDQLNHWLVSAYVTYDE
;
A
#
# COMPACT_ATOMS: atom_id res chain seq x y z
N MET A 1 -45.98 3.29 72.56
CA MET A 1 -45.88 4.16 71.37
C MET A 1 -44.45 4.08 70.82
N LYS A 2 -44.35 3.83 69.51
CA LYS A 2 -43.14 3.46 68.75
C LYS A 2 -42.07 4.57 68.73
N ARG A 3 -40.79 4.21 68.87
CA ARG A 3 -39.65 5.02 68.41
C ARG A 3 -39.03 4.31 67.20
N SER A 4 -39.16 4.92 66.04
CA SER A 4 -38.59 4.44 64.77
C SER A 4 -37.10 4.71 64.72
N GLN A 5 -36.29 3.67 64.48
CA GLN A 5 -34.90 3.81 64.07
C GLN A 5 -34.86 4.05 62.55
N ASN A 6 -34.29 5.18 62.15
CA ASN A 6 -33.95 5.44 60.75
C ASN A 6 -32.60 4.77 60.44
N ILE A 7 -32.62 3.75 59.58
CA ILE A 7 -31.41 3.17 58.99
C ILE A 7 -31.13 3.92 57.70
N LEU A 8 -30.03 4.67 57.68
CA LEU A 8 -29.53 5.36 56.50
C LEU A 8 -28.75 4.35 55.65
N LEU A 9 -29.31 3.92 54.52
CA LEU A 9 -28.63 3.06 53.56
C LEU A 9 -27.75 3.93 52.65
N ALA A 10 -26.43 3.95 52.90
CA ALA A 10 -25.48 4.60 52.02
C ALA A 10 -25.23 3.71 50.79
N LEU A 11 -25.75 4.12 49.62
CA LEU A 11 -25.45 3.48 48.34
C LEU A 11 -24.03 3.90 47.93
N ILE A 12 -23.04 3.01 48.10
CA ILE A 12 -21.70 3.20 47.55
C ILE A 12 -21.79 2.86 46.05
N ILE A 13 -21.94 3.89 45.22
CA ILE A 13 -21.73 3.78 43.78
C ILE A 13 -20.21 3.71 43.57
N GLY A 14 -19.68 2.49 43.61
CA GLY A 14 -18.29 2.23 43.20
C GLY A 14 -18.16 2.58 41.72
N THR A 15 -17.46 3.67 41.42
CA THR A 15 -16.98 3.93 40.07
C THR A 15 -15.99 2.83 39.72
N LEU A 16 -16.47 1.79 39.01
CA LEU A 16 -15.63 0.86 38.28
C LEU A 16 -14.89 1.66 37.21
N THR A 17 -13.75 2.23 37.56
CA THR A 17 -12.78 2.70 36.59
C THR A 17 -12.22 1.45 35.92
N ALA A 18 -12.88 1.00 34.86
CA ALA A 18 -12.30 0.02 33.96
C ALA A 18 -10.98 0.63 33.45
N TRP A 19 -9.86 -0.03 33.76
CA TRP A 19 -8.54 0.34 33.24
C TRP A 19 -8.54 0.06 31.74
N SER A 20 -9.12 0.98 30.96
CA SER A 20 -9.05 1.00 29.51
C SER A 20 -7.65 1.47 29.12
N GLN A 21 -7.03 0.78 28.16
CA GLN A 21 -5.82 1.32 27.53
C GLN A 21 -6.23 2.63 26.84
N LYS A 22 -5.36 3.65 26.88
CA LYS A 22 -5.68 4.96 26.31
C LYS A 22 -5.45 4.93 24.79
N PRO A 23 -6.30 5.62 24.00
CA PRO A 23 -5.99 5.88 22.60
C PRO A 23 -4.63 6.55 22.45
N PHE A 24 -3.96 6.30 21.33
CA PHE A 24 -2.67 6.89 21.00
C PHE A 24 -2.62 7.23 19.52
N GLU A 25 -1.94 8.32 19.19
CA GLU A 25 -1.72 8.73 17.81
C GLU A 25 -0.22 8.98 17.62
N LEU A 26 0.30 8.48 16.51
CA LEU A 26 1.71 8.57 16.15
C LEU A 26 1.82 9.21 14.76
N GLU A 27 2.19 10.48 14.73
CA GLU A 27 2.57 11.16 13.50
C GLU A 27 3.99 10.71 13.10
N VAL A 28 4.08 9.98 11.98
CA VAL A 28 5.35 9.47 11.45
C VAL A 28 5.97 10.53 10.54
N TYR A 29 5.22 10.96 9.53
CA TYR A 29 5.65 11.95 8.54
C TYR A 29 4.61 13.07 8.47
N LYS A 30 5.10 14.30 8.30
CA LYS A 30 4.28 15.49 8.09
C LYS A 30 4.92 16.36 7.03
N ASN A 31 4.21 16.58 5.94
CA ASN A 31 4.61 17.29 4.73
C ASN A 31 6.05 16.93 4.30
N THR A 32 6.40 15.65 4.39
CA THR A 32 7.78 15.20 4.26
C THR A 32 8.09 14.92 2.79
N PRO A 33 9.15 15.49 2.19
CA PRO A 33 9.44 15.33 0.77
C PRO A 33 9.99 13.93 0.44
N VAL A 34 9.43 13.31 -0.60
CA VAL A 34 9.89 12.07 -1.24
C VAL A 34 10.20 12.39 -2.70
N ASN A 35 11.47 12.38 -3.08
CA ASN A 35 11.93 12.86 -4.39
C ASN A 35 13.21 12.13 -4.83
N PHE A 36 13.69 12.41 -6.03
CA PHE A 36 14.97 11.92 -6.54
C PHE A 36 15.98 13.05 -6.65
N SER A 37 16.74 13.26 -5.59
CA SER A 37 17.82 14.25 -5.50
C SER A 37 18.91 13.79 -4.53
N ASN A 38 20.17 14.09 -4.85
CA ASN A 38 21.28 13.84 -3.93
C ASN A 38 21.34 14.85 -2.78
N GLU A 39 20.53 15.90 -2.84
CA GLU A 39 20.48 16.95 -1.83
C GLU A 39 19.33 16.75 -0.84
N GLY A 40 19.52 17.31 0.36
CA GLY A 40 18.50 17.31 1.41
C GLY A 40 18.78 16.31 2.53
N SER A 41 18.42 16.71 3.74
CA SER A 41 18.37 15.86 4.93
C SER A 41 17.08 16.18 5.68
N ILE A 42 16.54 15.19 6.38
CA ILE A 42 15.30 15.31 7.13
C ILE A 42 15.60 14.82 8.53
N GLU A 43 15.43 15.67 9.53
CA GLU A 43 15.78 15.35 10.90
C GLU A 43 15.05 14.09 11.39
N GLY A 44 15.79 13.14 11.96
CA GLY A 44 15.24 11.88 12.46
C GLY A 44 14.76 10.90 11.40
N VAL A 45 14.99 11.18 10.10
CA VAL A 45 14.56 10.32 8.98
C VAL A 45 15.77 9.90 8.16
N TYR A 46 15.91 8.60 7.93
CA TYR A 46 16.84 8.07 6.94
C TYR A 46 16.28 8.36 5.54
N ARG A 47 16.93 9.27 4.83
CA ARG A 47 16.66 9.59 3.43
C ARG A 47 17.62 8.80 2.54
N LEU A 48 17.11 7.77 1.88
CA LEU A 48 17.87 6.74 1.16
C LEU A 48 17.46 6.72 -0.32
N GLN A 49 18.26 6.06 -1.17
CA GLN A 49 17.98 5.93 -2.62
C GLN A 49 17.75 7.30 -3.28
N SER A 50 18.62 8.26 -2.98
CA SER A 50 18.50 9.66 -3.40
C SER A 50 17.14 10.29 -3.05
N GLY A 51 16.52 9.89 -1.94
CA GLY A 51 15.27 10.47 -1.44
C GLY A 51 13.99 9.72 -1.76
N ARG A 52 14.07 8.70 -2.62
CA ARG A 52 12.91 7.88 -3.01
C ARG A 52 12.41 6.99 -1.88
N LEU A 53 13.29 6.69 -0.93
CA LEU A 53 13.03 5.82 0.22
C LEU A 53 13.27 6.61 1.51
N LEU A 54 12.21 6.82 2.28
CA LEU A 54 12.28 7.37 3.62
C LEU A 54 12.06 6.27 4.64
N ILE A 55 12.82 6.27 5.73
CA ILE A 55 12.62 5.36 6.86
C ILE A 55 12.81 6.13 8.16
N LYS A 56 11.84 6.05 9.08
CA LYS A 56 11.86 6.73 10.39
C LYS A 56 11.70 5.71 11.50
N LYS A 57 12.57 5.79 12.50
CA LYS A 57 12.43 5.03 13.76
C LYS A 57 11.35 5.70 14.61
N VAL A 58 10.40 4.91 15.10
CA VAL A 58 9.28 5.39 15.91
C VAL A 58 9.00 4.45 17.08
N THR A 59 8.21 4.94 18.04
CA THR A 59 7.81 4.15 19.21
C THR A 59 6.32 4.35 19.49
N ALA A 60 5.59 3.24 19.63
CA ALA A 60 4.21 3.19 20.08
C ALA A 60 4.14 2.48 21.45
N PRO A 61 3.16 2.80 22.32
CA PRO A 61 3.00 2.13 23.60
C PRO A 61 2.64 0.65 23.41
N ASN A 62 3.05 -0.18 24.37
CA ASN A 62 2.66 -1.59 24.39
C ASN A 62 1.22 -1.75 24.90
N PHE A 63 0.34 -2.28 24.06
CA PHE A 63 -1.05 -2.57 24.42
C PHE A 63 -1.16 -4.00 24.96
N LYS A 64 -1.17 -4.16 26.29
CA LYS A 64 -1.27 -5.47 26.98
C LYS A 64 -2.44 -6.35 26.53
N LYS A 65 -3.56 -5.74 26.13
CA LYS A 65 -4.75 -6.47 25.62
C LYS A 65 -4.91 -6.35 24.10
N GLY A 66 -3.84 -6.00 23.39
CA GLY A 66 -3.84 -5.56 22.00
C GLY A 66 -4.72 -4.33 21.76
N THR A 67 -4.74 -3.84 20.54
CA THR A 67 -5.59 -2.72 20.11
C THR A 67 -5.92 -2.80 18.63
N ASP A 68 -6.95 -2.06 18.20
CA ASP A 68 -7.07 -1.75 16.78
C ASP A 68 -6.05 -0.69 16.38
N VAL A 69 -5.58 -0.79 15.14
CA VAL A 69 -4.64 0.14 14.53
C VAL A 69 -5.14 0.54 13.15
N ARG A 70 -5.10 1.84 12.86
CA ARG A 70 -5.40 2.41 11.55
C ARG A 70 -4.18 3.18 11.07
N ILE A 71 -3.86 3.05 9.78
CA ILE A 71 -2.87 3.91 9.11
C ILE A 71 -3.60 4.90 8.22
N ASP A 72 -3.19 6.17 8.29
CA ASP A 72 -3.61 7.20 7.36
C ASP A 72 -2.38 7.66 6.56
N VAL A 73 -2.51 7.72 5.23
CA VAL A 73 -1.45 8.16 4.30
C VAL A 73 -2.02 9.24 3.39
N THR A 74 -1.36 10.38 3.31
CA THR A 74 -1.72 11.46 2.38
C THR A 74 -0.54 11.77 1.46
N VAL A 75 -0.81 11.96 0.17
CA VAL A 75 0.19 12.27 -0.85
C VAL A 75 -0.21 13.51 -1.63
N ARG A 76 0.78 14.37 -1.91
CA ARG A 76 0.68 15.53 -2.78
C ARG A 76 1.83 15.51 -3.76
N SER A 77 1.58 15.74 -5.04
CA SER A 77 2.65 16.08 -5.96
C SER A 77 3.26 17.41 -5.52
N ASN A 78 4.58 17.48 -5.55
CA ASN A 78 5.36 18.70 -5.37
C ASN A 78 5.97 19.18 -6.69
N GLY A 79 5.56 18.57 -7.81
CA GLY A 79 6.02 18.87 -9.17
C GLY A 79 6.13 17.63 -10.06
N ASP A 80 6.16 16.41 -9.48
CA ASP A 80 6.12 15.17 -10.26
C ASP A 80 4.72 14.96 -10.89
N PRO A 81 4.60 14.88 -12.23
CA PRO A 81 3.30 14.85 -12.90
C PRO A 81 2.73 13.44 -13.09
N TRP A 82 3.46 12.39 -12.68
CA TRP A 82 3.18 11.00 -13.05
C TRP A 82 2.37 10.24 -11.99
N ASP A 83 1.88 9.07 -12.36
CA ASP A 83 1.25 8.08 -11.49
C ASP A 83 2.27 7.01 -11.08
N LYS A 84 2.89 7.22 -9.91
CA LYS A 84 3.99 6.39 -9.41
C LYS A 84 3.50 5.36 -8.41
N SER A 85 4.12 4.19 -8.45
CA SER A 85 3.99 3.19 -7.41
C SER A 85 4.50 3.70 -6.07
N GLY A 86 3.77 3.39 -5.01
CA GLY A 86 4.13 3.75 -3.65
C GLY A 86 3.83 2.65 -2.64
N SER A 87 4.65 2.60 -1.58
CA SER A 87 4.55 1.62 -0.51
C SER A 87 4.86 2.29 0.82
N ALA A 88 3.91 2.23 1.76
CA ALA A 88 4.14 2.44 3.17
C ALA A 88 4.34 1.08 3.84
N PHE A 89 5.45 0.89 4.55
CA PHE A 89 5.86 -0.42 5.07
C PHE A 89 6.46 -0.32 6.47
N VAL A 90 6.61 -1.47 7.12
CA VAL A 90 7.20 -1.59 8.47
C VAL A 90 8.41 -2.53 8.48
N ILE A 91 9.41 -2.18 9.29
CA ILE A 91 10.51 -3.04 9.71
C ILE A 91 10.50 -3.10 11.24
N SER A 92 10.14 -4.26 11.80
CA SER A 92 10.05 -4.47 13.25
C SER A 92 11.15 -5.38 13.79
N ASN A 93 11.64 -6.34 13.00
CA ASN A 93 12.75 -7.20 13.38
C ASN A 93 14.08 -6.61 12.91
N THR A 94 14.80 -5.95 13.83
CA THR A 94 16.08 -5.30 13.55
C THR A 94 17.28 -6.23 13.64
N ASP A 95 17.09 -7.45 14.14
CA ASP A 95 18.18 -8.43 14.32
C ASP A 95 18.53 -9.13 13.00
N LEU A 96 17.60 -9.12 12.04
CA LEU A 96 17.78 -9.66 10.70
C LEU A 96 18.23 -8.58 9.71
N ILE A 97 18.82 -9.01 8.58
CA ILE A 97 19.01 -8.15 7.40
C ILE A 97 17.64 -7.64 6.97
N ASN A 98 17.58 -6.37 6.59
CA ASN A 98 16.34 -5.69 6.22
C ASN A 98 16.62 -4.56 5.22
N VAL A 99 15.56 -3.99 4.65
CA VAL A 99 15.64 -2.93 3.64
C VAL A 99 16.47 -1.73 4.11
N LEU A 100 16.35 -1.31 5.38
CA LEU A 100 17.11 -0.18 5.94
C LEU A 100 18.62 -0.46 5.89
N THR A 101 19.06 -1.58 6.46
CA THR A 101 20.50 -1.93 6.51
C THR A 101 21.09 -2.13 5.12
N VAL A 102 20.33 -2.65 4.16
CA VAL A 102 20.77 -2.79 2.76
C VAL A 102 20.83 -1.43 2.07
N ALA A 103 19.81 -0.59 2.21
CA ALA A 103 19.77 0.73 1.61
C ALA A 103 20.83 1.69 2.16
N GLN A 104 21.30 1.48 3.40
CA GLN A 104 22.45 2.18 3.99
C GLN A 104 23.80 1.64 3.51
N GLY A 105 23.84 0.52 2.78
CA GLY A 105 25.07 -0.16 2.37
C GLY A 105 25.78 -0.92 3.50
N LEU A 106 25.12 -1.14 4.65
CA LEU A 106 25.69 -1.87 5.79
C LEU A 106 25.61 -3.39 5.61
N LYS A 107 24.65 -3.86 4.80
CA LYS A 107 24.40 -5.26 4.47
C LYS A 107 24.03 -5.38 2.98
N SER A 108 23.98 -6.60 2.48
CA SER A 108 23.47 -6.93 1.15
C SER A 108 22.33 -7.93 1.27
N PHE A 109 21.41 -7.93 0.31
CA PHE A 109 20.39 -8.97 0.25
C PHE A 109 21.05 -10.35 0.11
N PRO A 110 20.59 -11.38 0.84
CA PRO A 110 21.11 -12.74 0.68
C PRO A 110 20.86 -13.28 -0.72
N MET A 111 21.80 -14.04 -1.30
CA MET A 111 21.64 -14.58 -2.66
C MET A 111 20.40 -15.48 -2.81
N ASN A 112 20.09 -16.26 -1.76
CA ASN A 112 18.91 -17.14 -1.69
C ASN A 112 17.59 -16.41 -1.38
N SER A 113 17.61 -15.08 -1.20
CA SER A 113 16.39 -14.27 -1.11
C SER A 113 15.80 -13.93 -2.48
N GLY A 114 16.52 -14.24 -3.56
CA GLY A 114 16.10 -14.04 -4.94
C GLY A 114 15.67 -15.32 -5.67
N ILE A 115 15.50 -15.19 -6.98
CA ILE A 115 15.26 -16.27 -7.95
C ILE A 115 16.51 -16.41 -8.81
N GLU A 116 17.12 -17.60 -8.83
CA GLU A 116 18.28 -17.91 -9.69
C GLU A 116 19.46 -16.92 -9.54
N GLY A 117 19.63 -16.33 -8.35
CA GLY A 117 20.66 -15.32 -8.08
C GLY A 117 20.32 -13.91 -8.60
N ASP A 118 19.11 -13.70 -9.12
CA ASP A 118 18.53 -12.41 -9.51
C ASP A 118 17.33 -12.06 -8.60
N TYR A 119 16.75 -10.86 -8.76
CA TYR A 119 15.60 -10.37 -7.97
C TYR A 119 15.83 -10.51 -6.46
N LEU A 120 16.99 -10.06 -5.97
CA LEU A 120 17.35 -10.22 -4.57
C LEU A 120 16.36 -9.50 -3.65
N GLY A 121 16.23 -9.99 -2.42
CA GLY A 121 15.39 -9.38 -1.38
C GLY A 121 13.90 -9.66 -1.50
N ILE A 122 13.45 -10.51 -2.43
CA ILE A 122 12.01 -10.75 -2.59
C ILE A 122 11.45 -11.80 -1.63
N ARG A 123 12.28 -12.72 -1.11
CA ARG A 123 11.85 -13.84 -0.23
C ARG A 123 12.48 -13.78 1.15
N THR A 124 11.76 -14.30 2.13
CA THR A 124 12.29 -14.57 3.48
C THR A 124 13.38 -15.64 3.43
N THR A 125 14.44 -15.42 4.22
CA THR A 125 15.51 -16.40 4.48
C THR A 125 15.70 -16.54 6.00
N GLU A 126 16.67 -17.35 6.42
CA GLU A 126 17.04 -17.47 7.84
C GLU A 126 17.51 -16.15 8.46
N ASN A 127 18.16 -15.29 7.66
CA ASN A 127 18.81 -14.06 8.13
C ASN A 127 18.24 -12.78 7.51
N TYR A 128 17.19 -12.87 6.69
CA TYR A 128 16.55 -11.74 6.02
C TYR A 128 15.03 -11.87 6.01
N GLN A 129 14.36 -10.75 6.25
CA GLN A 129 12.91 -10.66 6.14
C GLN A 129 12.52 -9.52 5.18
N PRO A 130 11.65 -9.77 4.19
CA PRO A 130 11.06 -8.74 3.36
C PRO A 130 10.27 -7.73 4.20
N ALA A 131 10.24 -6.48 3.75
CA ALA A 131 9.39 -5.46 4.35
C ALA A 131 7.91 -5.87 4.25
N VAL A 132 7.14 -5.67 5.33
CA VAL A 132 5.69 -5.87 5.33
C VAL A 132 5.02 -4.56 4.95
N GLU A 133 4.23 -4.57 3.89
CA GLU A 133 3.45 -3.40 3.48
C GLU A 133 2.28 -3.15 4.45
N LEU A 134 2.25 -1.94 4.99
CA LEU A 134 1.10 -1.41 5.74
C LEU A 134 0.02 -0.93 4.76
N MET A 135 0.44 -0.31 3.66
CA MET A 135 -0.44 0.16 2.59
C MET A 135 0.35 0.28 1.29
N ARG A 136 -0.15 -0.35 0.23
CA ARG A 136 0.28 -0.04 -1.14
C ARG A 136 -0.63 1.03 -1.73
N PHE A 137 -0.04 1.98 -2.44
CA PHE A 137 -0.79 3.06 -3.07
C PHE A 137 -0.18 3.43 -4.42
N MET A 138 -0.97 4.13 -5.23
CA MET A 138 -0.55 4.67 -6.52
C MET A 138 -0.80 6.16 -6.50
N THR A 139 0.25 6.96 -6.69
CA THR A 139 0.08 8.41 -6.75
C THR A 139 -0.84 8.75 -7.93
N PRO A 140 -1.70 9.76 -7.79
CA PRO A 140 -2.41 10.29 -8.93
C PRO A 140 -1.48 11.18 -9.76
N PHE A 141 -1.89 11.49 -10.98
CA PHE A 141 -1.19 12.43 -11.84
C PHE A 141 -1.26 13.86 -11.28
N GLY A 142 -0.21 14.27 -10.54
CA GLY A 142 0.07 15.68 -10.26
C GLY A 142 -0.84 16.38 -9.25
N VAL A 143 -1.61 15.64 -8.43
CA VAL A 143 -2.52 16.23 -7.43
C VAL A 143 -1.79 17.21 -6.51
N GLY A 144 -2.41 18.34 -6.18
CA GLY A 144 -1.78 19.40 -5.38
C GLY A 144 -1.05 20.39 -6.27
N PHE A 145 0.20 20.12 -6.63
CA PHE A 145 1.00 21.05 -7.43
C PHE A 145 0.27 21.49 -8.72
N PHE A 146 -0.27 20.54 -9.49
CA PHE A 146 -1.00 20.84 -10.73
C PHE A 146 -2.50 21.12 -10.52
N SER A 147 -3.01 20.99 -9.29
CA SER A 147 -4.41 21.32 -8.98
C SER A 147 -4.66 22.83 -8.89
N ASP A 148 -3.61 23.62 -8.61
CA ASP A 148 -3.64 25.09 -8.61
C ASP A 148 -3.74 25.61 -10.06
N GLU A 149 -4.97 25.84 -10.54
CA GLU A 149 -5.24 26.37 -11.89
C GLU A 149 -4.78 27.82 -12.09
N VAL A 150 -4.41 28.55 -11.03
CA VAL A 150 -3.81 29.89 -11.16
C VAL A 150 -2.33 29.76 -11.53
N LYS A 151 -1.60 28.88 -10.85
CA LYS A 151 -0.18 28.59 -11.16
C LYS A 151 -0.03 27.71 -12.40
N ASN A 152 -0.98 26.81 -12.64
CA ASN A 152 -0.97 25.86 -13.75
C ASN A 152 -2.22 26.03 -14.64
N PRO A 153 -2.37 27.17 -15.33
CA PRO A 153 -3.60 27.52 -16.06
C PRO A 153 -3.96 26.56 -17.20
N ARG A 154 -3.03 25.71 -17.65
CA ARG A 154 -3.32 24.67 -18.65
C ARG A 154 -4.19 23.54 -18.09
N MET A 155 -4.12 23.27 -16.78
CA MET A 155 -4.85 22.15 -16.16
C MET A 155 -6.36 22.32 -16.23
N ARG A 156 -6.86 23.56 -16.36
CA ARG A 156 -8.28 23.86 -16.59
C ARG A 156 -8.83 23.24 -17.87
N TYR A 157 -8.00 23.08 -18.92
CA TYR A 157 -8.44 22.51 -20.19
C TYR A 157 -8.58 20.99 -20.12
N ASN A 158 -7.81 20.34 -19.25
CA ASN A 158 -7.90 18.91 -18.99
C ASN A 158 -9.09 18.56 -18.09
N ARG A 159 -9.69 19.54 -17.40
CA ARG A 159 -10.80 19.33 -16.47
C ARG A 159 -12.12 19.07 -17.21
N PRO A 160 -12.74 17.88 -17.03
CA PRO A 160 -14.05 17.61 -17.61
C PRO A 160 -15.12 18.52 -17.03
N VAL A 161 -16.17 18.75 -17.81
CA VAL A 161 -17.34 19.54 -17.36
C VAL A 161 -18.04 18.94 -16.13
N TYR A 162 -17.88 17.62 -15.92
CA TYR A 162 -18.41 16.91 -14.75
C TYR A 162 -17.49 16.94 -13.52
N VAL A 163 -16.29 17.52 -13.64
CA VAL A 163 -15.37 17.73 -12.51
C VAL A 163 -15.35 19.23 -12.15
N PRO A 164 -16.00 19.64 -11.06
CA PRO A 164 -16.11 21.06 -10.71
C PRO A 164 -14.78 21.69 -10.29
N LYS A 165 -13.89 20.91 -9.64
CA LYS A 165 -12.55 21.31 -9.21
C LYS A 165 -11.61 20.10 -9.15
N TRP A 166 -10.31 20.37 -9.20
CA TRP A 166 -9.29 19.39 -8.82
C TRP A 166 -9.16 19.32 -7.29
N GLU A 167 -8.87 18.15 -6.75
CA GLU A 167 -8.51 17.99 -5.35
C GLU A 167 -7.04 18.39 -5.13
N GLU A 168 -6.71 18.87 -3.93
CA GLU A 168 -5.37 19.37 -3.60
C GLU A 168 -4.43 18.27 -3.06
N GLU A 169 -4.99 17.14 -2.68
CA GLU A 169 -4.28 15.99 -2.15
C GLU A 169 -5.10 14.72 -2.37
N VAL A 170 -4.47 13.58 -2.17
CA VAL A 170 -5.18 12.31 -2.01
C VAL A 170 -4.81 11.71 -0.66
N SER A 171 -5.82 11.24 0.06
CA SER A 171 -5.67 10.64 1.39
C SER A 171 -6.36 9.30 1.43
N TRP A 172 -5.71 8.34 2.07
CA TRP A 172 -6.23 7.00 2.29
C TRP A 172 -6.15 6.65 3.77
N SER A 173 -7.09 5.82 4.20
CA SER A 173 -7.16 5.30 5.56
C SER A 173 -7.47 3.81 5.49
N GLN A 174 -6.74 3.02 6.27
CA GLN A 174 -6.87 1.57 6.27
C GLN A 174 -6.73 0.98 7.68
N ASP A 175 -7.62 0.05 8.02
CA ASP A 175 -7.47 -0.81 9.20
C ASP A 175 -6.30 -1.78 8.96
N ILE A 176 -5.31 -1.71 9.85
CA ILE A 176 -4.13 -2.59 9.87
C ILE A 176 -4.00 -3.29 11.22
N SER A 177 -5.11 -3.51 11.93
CA SER A 177 -5.11 -4.13 13.26
C SER A 177 -4.50 -5.53 13.27
N GLN A 178 -4.57 -6.26 12.15
CA GLN A 178 -3.91 -7.55 11.96
C GLN A 178 -2.37 -7.45 11.97
N LEU A 179 -1.81 -6.26 11.75
CA LEU A 179 -0.38 -5.96 11.77
C LEU A 179 0.07 -5.32 13.09
N GLU A 180 -0.80 -5.21 14.09
CA GLU A 180 -0.52 -4.50 15.36
C GLU A 180 0.74 -5.02 16.08
N SER A 181 1.06 -6.31 15.96
CA SER A 181 2.29 -6.89 16.51
C SER A 181 3.58 -6.34 15.90
N LEU A 182 3.52 -5.78 14.68
CA LEU A 182 4.68 -5.20 13.99
C LEU A 182 4.81 -3.69 14.24
N VAL A 183 3.73 -3.03 14.66
CA VAL A 183 3.66 -1.58 14.87
C VAL A 183 3.43 -1.23 16.34
N THR A 184 3.96 -2.05 17.24
CA THR A 184 3.92 -1.84 18.69
C THR A 184 5.34 -1.84 19.24
N GLY A 185 5.61 -1.09 20.31
CA GLY A 185 6.96 -0.93 20.83
C GLY A 185 7.80 -0.05 19.90
N THR A 186 9.08 -0.38 19.69
CA THR A 186 9.98 0.39 18.82
C THR A 186 10.17 -0.33 17.48
N PHE A 187 9.92 0.38 16.40
CA PHE A 187 9.98 -0.15 15.03
C PHE A 187 10.35 0.96 14.05
N TYR A 188 10.49 0.62 12.78
CA TYR A 188 10.70 1.59 11.69
C TYR A 188 9.50 1.58 10.76
N VAL A 189 9.03 2.75 10.39
CA VAL A 189 8.06 2.95 9.31
C VAL A 189 8.82 3.54 8.13
N GLY A 190 8.58 3.01 6.95
CA GLY A 190 9.13 3.55 5.72
C GLY A 190 8.06 3.93 4.71
N VAL A 191 8.40 4.88 3.84
CA VAL A 191 7.63 5.25 2.66
C VAL A 191 8.57 5.24 1.46
N TRP A 192 8.12 4.57 0.41
CA TRP A 192 8.80 4.53 -0.88
C TRP A 192 7.85 5.02 -1.98
N ILE A 193 8.34 5.85 -2.89
CA ILE A 193 7.65 6.22 -4.12
C ILE A 193 8.63 6.10 -5.29
N ASP A 194 8.21 5.52 -6.41
CA ASP A 194 9.02 5.35 -7.62
C ASP A 194 9.19 6.67 -8.43
N THR A 195 9.51 7.76 -7.74
CA THR A 195 9.75 9.08 -8.32
C THR A 195 11.17 9.21 -8.83
N TRP A 196 11.33 9.81 -10.01
CA TRP A 196 12.63 10.09 -10.61
C TRP A 196 12.82 11.59 -10.87
N THR A 197 11.98 12.43 -10.27
CA THR A 197 12.03 13.89 -10.40
C THR A 197 12.63 14.52 -9.13
N ALA A 198 13.30 15.66 -9.28
CA ALA A 198 13.88 16.38 -8.14
C ALA A 198 12.79 17.00 -7.25
N GLU A 199 11.64 17.34 -7.83
CA GLU A 199 10.48 17.91 -7.17
C GLU A 199 9.73 16.86 -6.34
N GLY A 200 9.44 15.70 -6.93
CA GLY A 200 8.81 14.56 -6.28
C GLY A 200 7.43 14.87 -5.69
N TYR A 201 7.21 14.36 -4.49
CA TYR A 201 5.96 14.39 -3.72
C TYR A 201 6.22 14.85 -2.29
N THR A 202 5.16 15.25 -1.57
CA THR A 202 5.17 15.28 -0.11
C THR A 202 4.19 14.27 0.45
N VAL A 203 4.52 13.71 1.63
CA VAL A 203 3.72 12.69 2.30
C VAL A 203 3.43 13.04 3.75
N ASP A 204 2.22 12.70 4.20
CA ASP A 204 1.84 12.59 5.60
C ASP A 204 1.56 11.12 5.92
N VAL A 205 2.04 10.62 7.06
CA VAL A 205 1.70 9.27 7.53
C VAL A 205 1.48 9.31 9.03
N SER A 206 0.35 8.77 9.48
CA SER A 206 0.02 8.61 10.90
C SER A 206 -0.51 7.22 11.21
N LEU A 207 -0.27 6.77 12.45
CA LEU A 207 -0.84 5.55 13.01
C LEU A 207 -1.75 5.92 14.17
N HIS A 208 -2.99 5.44 14.15
CA HIS A 208 -4.01 5.69 15.17
C HIS A 208 -4.36 4.39 15.88
N TYR A 209 -4.22 4.39 17.20
CA TYR A 209 -4.47 3.26 18.07
C TYR A 209 -5.70 3.55 18.93
N SER A 210 -6.70 2.70 18.86
CA SER A 210 -7.98 2.93 19.55
C SER A 210 -7.89 2.76 21.08
N GLY A 211 -6.94 1.96 21.57
CA GLY A 211 -6.86 1.51 22.96
C GLY A 211 -7.91 0.44 23.33
N ARG A 212 -8.84 0.13 22.41
CA ARG A 212 -9.88 -0.89 22.61
C ARG A 212 -9.22 -2.27 22.58
N ALA A 213 -9.48 -3.09 23.60
CA ALA A 213 -8.93 -4.43 23.66
C ALA A 213 -9.28 -5.25 22.42
N ARG A 214 -8.26 -5.85 21.80
CA ARG A 214 -8.36 -6.68 20.60
C ARG A 214 -7.31 -7.78 20.68
N LYS A 215 -7.68 -9.00 20.31
CA LYS A 215 -6.69 -10.09 20.21
C LYS A 215 -5.60 -9.70 19.20
N GLN A 216 -4.34 -9.73 19.63
CA GLN A 216 -3.18 -9.53 18.78
C GLN A 216 -2.91 -10.80 17.96
N GLU A 217 -2.79 -10.64 16.65
CA GLU A 217 -2.35 -11.68 15.72
C GLU A 217 -0.81 -11.65 15.60
N LYS A 218 -0.19 -12.79 15.28
CA LYS A 218 1.22 -12.83 14.87
C LYS A 218 1.32 -12.66 13.36
N VAL A 219 2.45 -12.13 12.89
CA VAL A 219 2.69 -11.89 11.46
C VAL A 219 4.00 -12.54 11.03
N ILE A 220 3.98 -13.23 9.88
CA ILE A 220 5.20 -13.71 9.19
C ILE A 220 5.19 -13.17 7.76
N ALA A 221 6.23 -12.40 7.41
CA ALA A 221 6.45 -11.97 6.03
C ALA A 221 6.93 -13.15 5.18
N ILE A 222 6.46 -13.23 3.94
CA ILE A 222 6.77 -14.35 3.03
C ILE A 222 7.46 -13.85 1.76
N LEU A 223 6.87 -12.84 1.13
CA LEU A 223 7.27 -12.34 -0.18
C LEU A 223 7.06 -10.83 -0.26
N ASN A 224 7.98 -10.09 -0.89
CA ASN A 224 7.74 -8.72 -1.33
C ASN A 224 8.61 -8.38 -2.55
N THR A 225 8.01 -8.21 -3.73
CA THR A 225 8.74 -7.89 -4.96
C THR A 225 8.97 -6.40 -5.19
N VAL A 226 8.52 -5.52 -4.29
CA VAL A 226 8.79 -4.08 -4.37
C VAL A 226 10.29 -3.83 -4.26
N TYR A 227 10.83 -3.06 -5.23
CA TYR A 227 12.25 -2.80 -5.42
C TYR A 227 12.71 -1.56 -4.64
N TYR A 228 12.63 -1.64 -3.31
CA TYR A 228 12.95 -0.54 -2.40
C TYR A 228 14.38 -0.03 -2.48
N ALA A 229 15.36 -0.93 -2.60
CA ALA A 229 16.77 -0.62 -2.35
C ALA A 229 17.71 -1.14 -3.43
N ASN A 230 18.96 -0.66 -3.38
CA ASN A 230 20.05 -1.10 -4.25
C ASN A 230 20.13 -2.63 -4.32
N GLY A 231 20.35 -3.16 -5.53
CA GLY A 231 20.44 -4.61 -5.78
C GLY A 231 19.11 -5.28 -6.12
N GLN A 232 17.98 -4.57 -6.01
CA GLN A 232 16.69 -5.03 -6.53
C GLN A 232 16.48 -4.55 -7.96
N LYS A 233 15.81 -5.37 -8.76
CA LYS A 233 15.41 -5.04 -10.14
C LYS A 233 13.89 -4.91 -10.23
N ILE A 234 13.42 -4.29 -11.31
CA ILE A 234 12.02 -4.32 -11.70
C ILE A 234 11.56 -5.78 -11.79
N PRO A 235 10.49 -6.20 -11.07
CA PRO A 235 10.16 -7.61 -10.87
C PRO A 235 9.35 -8.21 -12.04
N ASP A 236 10.01 -8.39 -13.17
CA ASP A 236 9.49 -9.15 -14.33
C ASP A 236 9.66 -10.68 -14.17
N VAL A 237 10.00 -11.13 -12.96
CA VAL A 237 10.26 -12.55 -12.63
C VAL A 237 9.10 -13.48 -12.99
N PHE A 238 7.86 -13.01 -12.89
CA PHE A 238 6.68 -13.82 -13.17
C PHE A 238 6.50 -14.15 -14.66
N ALA A 239 7.13 -13.40 -15.56
CA ALA A 239 7.16 -13.75 -16.99
C ALA A 239 8.13 -14.91 -17.26
N LYS A 240 9.02 -15.21 -16.30
CA LYS A 240 10.12 -16.18 -16.44
C LYS A 240 9.86 -17.46 -15.66
N SER A 241 9.31 -17.34 -14.45
CA SER A 241 9.13 -18.50 -13.56
C SER A 241 8.03 -18.29 -12.51
N THR A 242 7.60 -19.40 -11.91
CA THR A 242 6.80 -19.39 -10.68
C THR A 242 7.67 -18.92 -9.52
N VAL A 243 7.13 -18.00 -8.69
CA VAL A 243 7.82 -17.52 -7.50
C VAL A 243 7.43 -18.36 -6.29
N GLU A 244 8.33 -19.25 -5.89
CA GLU A 244 8.24 -20.05 -4.66
C GLU A 244 8.87 -19.34 -3.45
N SER A 245 8.16 -19.23 -2.34
CA SER A 245 8.72 -18.77 -1.06
C SER A 245 8.21 -19.67 0.06
N SER A 246 8.88 -19.67 1.21
CA SER A 246 8.44 -20.50 2.35
C SER A 246 8.39 -19.72 3.64
N PHE A 247 7.51 -20.15 4.54
CA PHE A 247 7.46 -19.66 5.91
C PHE A 247 7.45 -20.83 6.89
N VAL A 248 7.88 -20.57 8.12
CA VAL A 248 7.96 -21.58 9.18
C VAL A 248 7.08 -21.18 10.34
N LEU A 249 6.15 -22.04 10.70
CA LEU A 249 5.35 -21.90 11.92
C LEU A 249 6.09 -22.57 13.09
N PRO A 250 6.40 -21.83 14.18
CA PRO A 250 7.15 -22.39 15.31
C PRO A 250 6.33 -23.39 16.15
N LYS A 251 5.00 -23.30 16.07
CA LYS A 251 4.01 -24.18 16.71
C LYS A 251 2.79 -24.33 15.81
N ASP A 252 1.89 -25.26 16.13
CA ASP A 252 0.56 -25.34 15.51
C ASP A 252 -0.12 -23.98 15.66
N ALA A 253 -0.66 -23.46 14.55
CA ALA A 253 -1.23 -22.13 14.46
C ALA A 253 -2.71 -22.21 14.08
N LYS A 254 -3.54 -21.38 14.70
CA LYS A 254 -4.97 -21.32 14.42
C LYS A 254 -5.32 -20.14 13.55
N ASN A 255 -6.42 -20.25 12.81
CA ASN A 255 -7.00 -19.13 12.05
C ASN A 255 -5.93 -18.43 11.18
N VAL A 256 -5.10 -19.22 10.51
CA VAL A 256 -4.07 -18.70 9.63
C VAL A 256 -4.74 -18.05 8.42
N LYS A 257 -4.30 -16.85 8.06
CA LYS A 257 -4.79 -16.11 6.89
C LYS A 257 -3.62 -15.67 6.04
N LEU A 258 -3.71 -15.90 4.74
CA LEU A 258 -2.83 -15.29 3.75
C LEU A 258 -3.37 -13.91 3.41
N HIS A 259 -2.50 -12.91 3.43
CA HIS A 259 -2.77 -11.56 2.92
C HIS A 259 -1.90 -11.36 1.68
N TYR A 260 -2.53 -11.08 0.54
CA TYR A 260 -1.88 -11.02 -0.77
C TYR A 260 -2.18 -9.68 -1.45
N ILE A 261 -1.14 -8.87 -1.69
CA ILE A 261 -1.27 -7.56 -2.35
C ILE A 261 -0.62 -7.65 -3.72
N SER A 262 -1.38 -7.41 -4.79
CA SER A 262 -0.88 -7.52 -6.17
C SER A 262 -1.35 -6.36 -7.04
N THR A 263 -0.44 -5.84 -7.85
CA THR A 263 -0.70 -4.82 -8.88
C THR A 263 0.19 -5.08 -10.10
N GLY A 264 -0.41 -5.08 -11.29
CA GLY A 264 0.30 -5.20 -12.56
C GLY A 264 0.74 -3.84 -13.12
N HIS A 265 1.90 -3.81 -13.75
CA HIS A 265 2.57 -2.59 -14.23
C HIS A 265 3.14 -2.78 -15.62
N GLY A 266 3.31 -1.68 -16.35
CA GLY A 266 3.80 -1.67 -17.72
C GLY A 266 3.02 -0.66 -18.56
N GLY A 267 3.25 0.63 -18.32
CA GLY A 267 2.40 1.74 -18.83
C GLY A 267 2.40 1.99 -20.35
N HIS A 268 2.87 1.04 -21.14
CA HIS A 268 2.74 1.07 -22.60
C HIS A 268 1.45 0.37 -23.04
N SER A 269 1.00 0.66 -24.26
CA SER A 269 -0.18 -0.01 -24.83
C SER A 269 0.02 -1.53 -24.86
N GLY A 270 -0.88 -2.27 -24.22
CA GLY A 270 -0.85 -3.73 -24.13
C GLY A 270 0.07 -4.29 -23.03
N GLY A 271 0.70 -3.45 -22.23
CA GLY A 271 1.46 -3.91 -21.07
C GLY A 271 0.58 -4.37 -19.90
N ASP A 272 1.18 -5.07 -18.94
CA ASP A 272 0.48 -5.75 -17.83
C ASP A 272 -0.32 -4.81 -16.93
N GLU A 273 -0.09 -3.49 -17.00
CA GLU A 273 -0.94 -2.47 -16.36
C GLU A 273 -2.36 -2.45 -16.92
N PHE A 274 -2.53 -2.72 -18.23
CA PHE A 274 -3.77 -2.51 -18.98
C PHE A 274 -4.39 -3.80 -19.53
N ILE A 275 -3.93 -4.97 -19.10
CA ILE A 275 -4.50 -6.27 -19.48
C ILE A 275 -4.82 -7.14 -18.26
N GLN A 276 -5.84 -7.97 -18.40
CA GLN A 276 -6.32 -8.83 -17.34
C GLN A 276 -5.51 -10.12 -17.24
N LEU A 277 -4.65 -10.23 -16.22
CA LEU A 277 -3.85 -11.43 -15.97
C LEU A 277 -4.25 -12.12 -14.67
N ARG A 278 -4.54 -13.41 -14.75
CA ARG A 278 -4.96 -14.23 -13.60
C ARG A 278 -3.77 -14.49 -12.67
N ASN A 279 -3.90 -14.07 -11.42
CA ASN A 279 -2.97 -14.40 -10.35
C ASN A 279 -3.42 -15.70 -9.68
N THR A 280 -2.50 -16.67 -9.59
CA THR A 280 -2.71 -17.94 -8.88
C THR A 280 -1.70 -18.06 -7.76
N ALA A 281 -2.14 -18.41 -6.55
CA ALA A 281 -1.24 -18.78 -5.47
C ALA A 281 -1.64 -20.08 -4.81
N LYS A 282 -0.65 -20.87 -4.38
CA LYS A 282 -0.83 -22.15 -3.69
C LYS A 282 -0.10 -22.15 -2.35
N ILE A 283 -0.71 -22.79 -1.36
CA ILE A 283 -0.08 -23.14 -0.08
C ILE A 283 0.00 -24.67 0.00
N ASP A 284 1.21 -25.20 0.10
CA ASP A 284 1.49 -26.66 0.12
C ASP A 284 0.79 -27.41 -1.02
N GLY A 285 0.86 -26.84 -2.23
CA GLY A 285 0.21 -27.38 -3.43
C GLY A 285 -1.29 -27.11 -3.55
N ASN A 286 -1.96 -26.66 -2.49
CA ASN A 286 -3.39 -26.32 -2.52
C ASN A 286 -3.60 -24.90 -3.03
N LYS A 287 -4.40 -24.73 -4.09
CA LYS A 287 -4.72 -23.40 -4.65
C LYS A 287 -5.60 -22.59 -3.69
N VAL A 288 -5.11 -21.42 -3.28
CA VAL A 288 -5.78 -20.53 -2.31
C VAL A 288 -6.13 -19.16 -2.91
N ILE A 289 -5.40 -18.71 -3.93
CA ILE A 289 -5.69 -17.50 -4.71
C ILE A 289 -5.91 -17.93 -6.16
N ASP A 290 -6.98 -17.44 -6.77
CA ASP A 290 -7.31 -17.65 -8.19
C ASP A 290 -8.25 -16.54 -8.70
N PHE A 291 -7.69 -15.37 -8.99
CA PHE A 291 -8.46 -14.19 -9.39
C PHE A 291 -7.72 -13.34 -10.40
N ILE A 292 -8.45 -12.43 -11.05
CA ILE A 292 -7.88 -11.41 -11.92
C ILE A 292 -7.85 -10.09 -11.12
N PRO A 293 -6.68 -9.66 -10.61
CA PRO A 293 -6.51 -8.32 -10.03
C PRO A 293 -6.85 -7.25 -11.07
N TRP A 294 -8.04 -6.64 -10.96
CA TRP A 294 -8.55 -5.68 -11.95
C TRP A 294 -9.48 -4.65 -11.34
N ARG A 295 -9.42 -3.42 -11.85
CA ARG A 295 -10.34 -2.33 -11.51
C ARG A 295 -10.86 -1.66 -12.77
N ASP A 296 -12.17 -1.49 -12.83
CA ASP A 296 -12.90 -0.85 -13.92
C ASP A 296 -13.57 0.48 -13.51
N ASP A 297 -13.29 0.95 -12.30
CA ASP A 297 -13.89 2.16 -11.72
C ASP A 297 -12.96 3.38 -11.72
N CYS A 298 -11.83 3.34 -12.44
CA CYS A 298 -10.80 4.38 -12.35
C CYS A 298 -11.25 5.80 -12.72
N ALA A 299 -12.29 5.94 -13.55
CA ALA A 299 -12.92 7.24 -13.82
C ALA A 299 -13.44 7.96 -12.54
N SER A 300 -13.76 7.22 -11.46
CA SER A 300 -14.16 7.82 -10.18
C SER A 300 -13.03 8.62 -9.50
N PHE A 301 -11.78 8.38 -9.91
CA PHE A 301 -10.59 9.07 -9.41
C PHE A 301 -10.23 10.30 -10.24
N ARG A 302 -10.99 10.63 -11.30
CA ARG A 302 -10.65 11.71 -12.26
C ARG A 302 -10.25 13.02 -11.58
N ARG A 303 -10.97 13.45 -10.53
CA ARG A 303 -10.75 14.71 -9.80
C ARG A 303 -9.40 14.83 -9.07
N PHE A 304 -8.70 13.72 -8.87
CA PHE A 304 -7.36 13.71 -8.27
C PHE A 304 -6.25 13.83 -9.31
N ASN A 305 -6.56 13.82 -10.61
CA ASN A 305 -5.59 13.58 -11.67
C ASN A 305 -5.43 14.77 -12.65
N PRO A 306 -5.06 15.98 -12.17
CA PRO A 306 -4.98 17.17 -13.03
C PRO A 306 -4.03 17.03 -14.23
N SER A 307 -2.85 16.40 -14.04
CA SER A 307 -1.82 16.29 -15.10
C SER A 307 -1.93 15.03 -15.96
N SER A 308 -3.01 14.25 -15.81
CA SER A 308 -3.21 13.03 -16.60
C SER A 308 -3.31 13.35 -18.10
N GLY A 309 -2.63 12.56 -18.93
CA GLY A 309 -2.77 12.64 -20.39
C GLY A 309 -4.21 12.39 -20.84
N VAL A 310 -4.66 13.11 -21.87
CA VAL A 310 -6.03 13.03 -22.38
C VAL A 310 -6.01 12.81 -23.89
N TRP A 311 -6.79 11.83 -24.36
CA TRP A 311 -7.10 11.61 -25.77
C TRP A 311 -8.56 11.96 -26.05
N THR A 312 -8.89 12.23 -27.32
CA THR A 312 -10.27 12.26 -27.78
C THR A 312 -10.59 11.00 -28.57
N ARG A 313 -11.79 10.46 -28.39
CA ARG A 313 -12.32 9.33 -29.14
C ARG A 313 -13.65 9.71 -29.77
N LYS A 314 -13.86 9.27 -31.01
CA LYS A 314 -15.18 9.38 -31.64
C LYS A 314 -16.12 8.42 -30.93
N ASP A 315 -17.28 8.93 -30.55
CA ASP A 315 -18.38 8.16 -29.97
C ASP A 315 -19.73 8.76 -30.40
N THR A 316 -20.82 8.23 -29.88
CA THR A 316 -22.19 8.67 -30.13
C THR A 316 -22.97 8.73 -28.83
N ALA A 317 -23.74 9.79 -28.64
CA ALA A 317 -24.55 9.96 -27.44
C ALA A 317 -25.92 10.56 -27.74
N PHE A 318 -26.89 10.23 -26.89
CA PHE A 318 -28.11 11.02 -26.78
C PHE A 318 -27.83 12.25 -25.92
N ALA A 319 -28.04 13.44 -26.48
CA ALA A 319 -27.88 14.71 -25.78
C ALA A 319 -29.11 15.60 -25.94
N TYR A 320 -29.32 16.52 -25.00
CA TYR A 320 -30.36 17.53 -25.12
C TYR A 320 -29.82 18.76 -25.85
N THR A 321 -30.60 19.28 -26.80
CA THR A 321 -30.36 20.59 -27.41
C THR A 321 -30.72 21.72 -26.45
N LYS A 322 -30.45 22.98 -26.83
CA LYS A 322 -30.88 24.15 -26.05
C LYS A 322 -32.42 24.22 -25.92
N GLU A 323 -33.12 23.68 -26.90
CA GLU A 323 -34.59 23.58 -26.99
C GLU A 323 -35.14 22.37 -26.22
N ARG A 324 -34.29 21.65 -25.47
CA ARG A 324 -34.65 20.45 -24.68
C ARG A 324 -35.18 19.28 -25.52
N VAL A 325 -34.80 19.21 -26.79
CA VAL A 325 -35.06 18.06 -27.65
C VAL A 325 -33.93 17.04 -27.47
N ARG A 326 -34.28 15.77 -27.32
CA ARG A 326 -33.30 14.68 -27.18
C ARG A 326 -32.89 14.21 -28.58
N GLU A 327 -31.60 14.31 -28.89
CA GLU A 327 -31.04 13.93 -30.20
C GLU A 327 -29.89 12.95 -30.04
N TYR A 328 -29.83 11.96 -30.93
CA TYR A 328 -28.66 11.09 -31.08
C TYR A 328 -27.67 11.72 -32.05
N LYS A 329 -26.42 11.92 -31.63
CA LYS A 329 -25.40 12.57 -32.47
C LYS A 329 -24.00 12.01 -32.22
N PRO A 330 -23.10 12.11 -33.22
CA PRO A 330 -21.68 11.87 -33.01
C PRO A 330 -21.10 12.93 -32.06
N ILE A 331 -20.18 12.49 -31.21
CA ILE A 331 -19.41 13.33 -30.30
C ILE A 331 -17.93 12.96 -30.36
N GLU A 332 -17.08 13.89 -29.91
CA GLU A 332 -15.71 13.58 -29.55
C GLU A 332 -15.61 13.59 -28.02
N GLU A 333 -15.52 12.41 -27.44
CA GLU A 333 -15.43 12.24 -26.00
C GLU A 333 -13.97 12.20 -25.55
N ARG A 334 -13.70 12.80 -24.38
CA ARG A 334 -12.38 12.75 -23.77
C ARG A 334 -12.20 11.43 -23.02
N LEU A 335 -11.00 10.87 -23.09
CA LEU A 335 -10.57 9.74 -22.28
C LEU A 335 -9.22 10.08 -21.66
N ALA A 336 -9.17 10.24 -20.34
CA ALA A 336 -7.90 10.45 -19.64
C ALA A 336 -7.21 9.11 -19.37
N SER A 337 -5.88 9.11 -19.28
CA SER A 337 -5.13 7.92 -18.85
C SER A 337 -5.59 7.44 -17.48
N SER A 338 -5.90 8.36 -16.57
CA SER A 338 -6.46 8.06 -15.24
C SER A 338 -7.83 7.38 -15.26
N ASP A 339 -8.57 7.44 -16.37
CA ASP A 339 -9.88 6.79 -16.50
C ASP A 339 -9.77 5.31 -16.91
N LEU A 340 -8.61 4.90 -17.45
CA LEU A 340 -8.40 3.54 -17.95
C LEU A 340 -8.44 2.51 -16.81
N SER A 341 -9.20 1.44 -17.04
CA SER A 341 -9.18 0.23 -16.21
C SER A 341 -7.78 -0.38 -16.16
N ARG A 342 -7.42 -0.95 -15.02
CA ARG A 342 -6.04 -1.35 -14.71
C ARG A 342 -5.97 -2.57 -13.82
N SER A 343 -4.79 -3.19 -13.77
CA SER A 343 -4.47 -4.37 -12.96
C SER A 343 -4.42 -4.08 -11.45
N ASN A 344 -5.61 -3.90 -10.86
CA ASN A 344 -5.92 -3.76 -9.43
C ASN A 344 -5.63 -2.40 -8.77
N TRP A 345 -5.43 -1.36 -9.56
CA TRP A 345 -5.20 -0.02 -9.05
C TRP A 345 -5.71 1.04 -10.01
N CYS A 346 -5.91 2.25 -9.51
CA CYS A 346 -6.17 3.44 -10.29
C CYS A 346 -5.22 4.55 -9.83
N PRO A 347 -4.82 5.50 -10.69
CA PRO A 347 -4.04 6.67 -10.27
C PRO A 347 -4.78 7.44 -9.16
N GLY A 348 -4.26 7.40 -7.93
CA GLY A 348 -4.92 7.93 -6.73
C GLY A 348 -5.59 6.89 -5.82
N SER A 349 -5.42 5.58 -6.04
CA SER A 349 -5.97 4.54 -5.17
C SER A 349 -4.95 3.92 -4.22
N GLN A 350 -5.39 3.53 -3.03
CA GLN A 350 -4.75 2.46 -2.25
C GLN A 350 -5.16 1.07 -2.76
N VAL A 351 -4.41 0.04 -2.38
CA VAL A 351 -4.67 -1.37 -2.72
C VAL A 351 -4.90 -2.16 -1.45
N PHE A 352 -6.08 -2.77 -1.33
CA PHE A 352 -6.38 -3.68 -0.23
C PHE A 352 -5.76 -5.06 -0.48
N PRO A 353 -5.30 -5.76 0.57
CA PRO A 353 -4.88 -7.15 0.45
C PRO A 353 -6.08 -8.04 0.17
N GLU A 354 -5.91 -9.03 -0.70
CA GLU A 354 -6.81 -10.17 -0.73
C GLU A 354 -6.49 -11.11 0.42
N VAL A 355 -7.51 -11.37 1.23
CA VAL A 355 -7.38 -12.13 2.47
C VAL A 355 -8.06 -13.48 2.31
N VAL A 356 -7.28 -14.55 2.44
CA VAL A 356 -7.79 -15.93 2.33
C VAL A 356 -7.51 -16.67 3.62
N SER A 357 -8.55 -17.30 4.18
CA SER A 357 -8.39 -18.19 5.34
C SER A 357 -7.75 -19.50 4.88
N LEU A 358 -6.65 -19.87 5.55
CA LEU A 358 -5.97 -21.15 5.39
C LEU A 358 -6.41 -22.18 6.46
N GLY A 359 -7.28 -21.77 7.39
CA GLY A 359 -7.69 -22.58 8.53
C GLY A 359 -6.57 -22.76 9.56
N ASP A 360 -6.52 -23.92 10.19
CA ASP A 360 -5.47 -24.26 11.15
C ASP A 360 -4.32 -24.97 10.40
N LEU A 361 -3.08 -24.54 10.66
CA LEU A 361 -1.88 -25.13 10.07
C LEU A 361 -1.00 -25.76 11.15
N LYS A 362 -0.33 -26.85 10.79
CA LYS A 362 0.60 -27.54 11.68
C LYS A 362 1.90 -26.78 11.82
N LYS A 363 2.60 -26.99 12.93
CA LYS A 363 3.99 -26.59 13.09
C LYS A 363 4.82 -27.11 11.90
N GLY A 364 5.70 -26.26 11.36
CA GLY A 364 6.64 -26.68 10.33
C GLY A 364 6.79 -25.68 9.19
N LYS A 365 7.44 -26.14 8.12
CA LYS A 365 7.67 -25.37 6.90
C LYS A 365 6.46 -25.51 5.98
N HIS A 366 5.98 -24.38 5.48
CA HIS A 366 4.93 -24.29 4.47
C HIS A 366 5.46 -23.58 3.23
N LEU A 367 5.00 -24.00 2.05
CA LEU A 367 5.41 -23.46 0.76
C LEU A 367 4.31 -22.60 0.15
N LEU A 368 4.64 -21.35 -0.17
CA LEU A 368 3.86 -20.45 -1.02
C LEU A 368 4.40 -20.52 -2.45
N GLU A 369 3.55 -20.80 -3.42
CA GLU A 369 3.87 -20.69 -4.85
C GLU A 369 2.99 -19.60 -5.46
N VAL A 370 3.56 -18.63 -6.16
CA VAL A 370 2.83 -17.57 -6.86
C VAL A 370 3.12 -17.64 -8.36
N GLN A 371 2.07 -17.74 -9.16
CA GLN A 371 2.12 -17.80 -10.61
C GLN A 371 1.25 -16.69 -11.20
N ILE A 372 1.84 -15.93 -12.12
CA ILE A 372 1.15 -14.92 -12.91
C ILE A 372 1.66 -15.09 -14.34
N PRO A 373 0.80 -15.23 -15.36
CA PRO A 373 1.23 -15.31 -16.76
C PRO A 373 1.62 -13.92 -17.28
N ALA A 374 2.61 -13.30 -16.65
CA ALA A 374 3.07 -11.93 -16.94
C ALA A 374 3.71 -11.85 -18.32
N THR A 375 3.61 -10.68 -18.96
CA THR A 375 4.18 -10.47 -20.29
C THR A 375 5.68 -10.20 -20.18
N SER A 376 6.47 -10.85 -21.03
CA SER A 376 7.92 -10.60 -21.10
C SER A 376 8.23 -9.18 -21.58
N ASN A 377 9.34 -8.63 -21.10
CA ASN A 377 9.82 -7.31 -21.51
C ASN A 377 10.58 -7.35 -22.82
N THR A 378 10.34 -6.37 -23.70
CA THR A 378 11.16 -6.08 -24.88
C THR A 378 11.51 -4.59 -24.95
N GLY A 379 12.79 -4.26 -25.12
CA GLY A 379 13.26 -2.87 -25.16
C GLY A 379 12.89 -2.09 -23.88
N ASP A 380 12.20 -0.95 -24.06
CA ASP A 380 11.78 -0.07 -22.97
C ASP A 380 10.43 -0.46 -22.34
N GLN A 381 9.90 -1.64 -22.68
CA GLN A 381 8.73 -2.20 -21.99
C GLN A 381 9.12 -2.65 -20.60
N LEU A 382 8.42 -2.13 -19.60
CA LEU A 382 8.65 -2.43 -18.18
C LEU A 382 7.44 -3.14 -17.57
N ASN A 383 7.00 -4.24 -18.19
CA ASN A 383 6.03 -5.16 -17.59
C ASN A 383 6.62 -5.77 -16.33
N HIS A 384 5.88 -5.66 -15.22
CA HIS A 384 6.26 -6.25 -13.95
C HIS A 384 5.08 -6.33 -13.00
N TRP A 385 5.24 -7.11 -11.94
CA TRP A 385 4.22 -7.27 -10.91
C TRP A 385 4.79 -6.97 -9.53
N LEU A 386 4.21 -5.98 -8.87
CA LEU A 386 4.46 -5.74 -7.46
C LEU A 386 3.54 -6.67 -6.66
N VAL A 387 4.13 -7.62 -5.96
CA VAL A 387 3.44 -8.66 -5.19
C VAL A 387 4.06 -8.73 -3.81
N SER A 388 3.25 -8.58 -2.78
CA SER A 388 3.67 -8.90 -1.41
C SER A 388 2.69 -9.85 -0.75
N ALA A 389 3.23 -10.67 0.14
CA ALA A 389 2.45 -11.65 0.88
C ALA A 389 3.01 -11.83 2.30
N TYR A 390 2.09 -11.90 3.25
CA TYR A 390 2.36 -12.26 4.63
C TYR A 390 1.23 -13.13 5.16
N VAL A 391 1.49 -13.89 6.22
CA VAL A 391 0.45 -14.60 6.95
C VAL A 391 0.22 -13.99 8.31
N THR A 392 -1.04 -13.94 8.72
CA THR A 392 -1.41 -13.69 10.12
C THR A 392 -1.98 -14.95 10.75
N TYR A 393 -1.79 -15.12 12.05
CA TYR A 393 -2.32 -16.27 12.77
C TYR A 393 -2.53 -15.99 14.26
N ASP A 394 -3.37 -16.81 14.85
CA ASP A 394 -3.61 -16.86 16.27
C ASP A 394 -2.66 -17.84 16.96
N GLU A 395 -2.05 -17.37 18.06
CA GLU A 395 -1.22 -18.19 18.93
C GLU A 395 -1.96 -18.95 20.03
#